data_AF-A0A7S4IJX3-F1
#
_entry.id   AF-A0A7S4IJX3-F1
#
_cell.length_a   1.000
_cell.length_b   1.000
_cell.length_c   1.000
_cell.angle_alpha   90.00
_cell.angle_beta   90.00
_cell.angle_gamma   90.00
#
_symmetry.space_group_name_H-M   'P 1'
#
loop_
_entity.id
_entity.type
_entity.pdbx_description
1 polymer ?
#
loop_
_entity_poly.entity_id
_entity_poly.type
_entity_poly.pdbx_seq_one_letter_code
_entity_poly.pdbx_strand_id
1 'polypeptide(L)'
;ALDHTQGPACSLACPAATVYRNYFARTPKGNEGQRKDDQINNLDGLEELVDNKTNGFWGTKNGYTNSTATKLATFNELCEAGKWEREDLLAALKIGLHLDVEVIRTHEDQNSVQRVNQAFCSGISISYSNAGPSDWETVARIVLDATYEATLLATALNAASGKGSNIALLTFIGGGVFGNDMSWICDSIGRACAIAAHYDLDVRIAHYRNI
;
A
#
# COMPACT_ATOMS: atom_id res chain seq x y z
N ALA A 1 2.66 -2.85 23.71
CA ALA A 1 2.62 -2.13 22.42
C ALA A 1 1.46 -1.13 22.50
N LEU A 2 1.74 0.18 22.50
CA LEU A 2 0.73 1.26 22.61
C LEU A 2 0.34 1.84 21.23
N ASP A 3 0.91 1.29 20.17
CA ASP A 3 0.60 1.67 18.80
C ASP A 3 -0.50 0.74 18.26
N HIS A 4 -1.70 1.28 18.11
CA HIS A 4 -2.86 0.58 17.57
C HIS A 4 -2.87 0.58 16.02
N THR A 5 -1.76 0.87 15.36
CA THR A 5 -1.69 0.77 13.90
C THR A 5 -1.55 -0.68 13.46
N GLN A 6 -2.43 -1.10 12.56
CA GLN A 6 -2.44 -2.47 12.03
C GLN A 6 -1.19 -2.77 11.19
N GLY A 7 -0.67 -1.77 10.47
CA GLY A 7 0.47 -1.91 9.56
C GLY A 7 1.75 -2.42 10.25
N PRO A 8 2.23 -1.79 11.33
CA PRO A 8 3.37 -2.28 12.10
C PRO A 8 3.16 -3.68 12.68
N ALA A 9 1.98 -3.97 13.24
CA ALA A 9 1.68 -5.30 13.76
C ALA A 9 1.78 -6.38 12.68
N CYS A 10 1.18 -6.15 11.50
CA CYS A 10 1.27 -7.06 10.35
C CYS A 10 2.71 -7.15 9.80
N SER A 11 3.47 -6.06 9.81
CA SER A 11 4.88 -6.08 9.39
C SER A 11 5.72 -7.00 10.28
N LEU A 12 5.50 -6.94 11.59
CA LEU A 12 6.25 -7.72 12.58
C LEU A 12 5.96 -9.23 12.56
N ALA A 13 4.85 -9.67 11.93
CA ALA A 13 4.59 -11.10 11.73
C ALA A 13 5.68 -11.78 10.88
N CYS A 14 6.35 -11.03 10.00
CA CYS A 14 7.49 -11.48 9.20
C CYS A 14 8.70 -10.56 9.49
N PRO A 15 9.39 -10.75 10.64
CA PRO A 15 10.40 -9.81 11.11
C PRO A 15 11.60 -9.71 10.16
N ALA A 16 12.01 -10.80 9.51
CA ALA A 16 13.10 -10.78 8.52
C ALA A 16 12.79 -9.87 7.33
N ALA A 17 11.56 -9.91 6.81
CA ALA A 17 11.10 -9.02 5.75
C ALA A 17 11.11 -7.55 6.19
N THR A 18 10.66 -7.29 7.42
CA THR A 18 10.68 -5.96 8.03
C THR A 18 12.10 -5.44 8.22
N VAL A 19 13.04 -6.27 8.67
CA VAL A 19 14.46 -5.88 8.79
C VAL A 19 15.04 -5.60 7.40
N TYR A 20 14.79 -6.48 6.43
CA TYR A 20 15.29 -6.34 5.08
C TYR A 20 14.87 -5.02 4.43
N ARG A 21 13.56 -4.68 4.45
CA ARG A 21 13.07 -3.44 3.82
C ARG A 21 13.66 -2.16 4.43
N ASN A 22 14.07 -2.21 5.70
CA ASN A 22 14.63 -1.05 6.41
C ASN A 22 16.14 -0.93 6.23
N TYR A 23 16.87 -2.05 6.30
CA TYR A 23 18.33 -2.03 6.44
C TYR A 23 19.10 -2.60 5.25
N PHE A 24 18.45 -3.36 4.36
CA PHE A 24 19.14 -4.11 3.30
C PHE A 24 18.58 -3.86 1.90
N ALA A 25 17.34 -3.37 1.77
CA ALA A 25 16.78 -2.99 0.47
C ALA A 25 17.63 -1.87 -0.17
N ARG A 26 17.86 -2.00 -1.49
CA ARG A 26 18.54 -0.97 -2.29
C ARG A 26 17.64 0.26 -2.40
N THR A 27 18.16 1.41 -2.03
CA THR A 27 17.47 2.70 -2.13
C THR A 27 17.65 3.34 -3.51
N PRO A 28 16.92 4.43 -3.83
CA PRO A 28 17.09 5.15 -5.10
C PRO A 28 18.51 5.65 -5.35
N LYS A 29 19.27 6.04 -4.31
CA LYS A 29 20.70 6.42 -4.46
C LYS A 29 21.66 5.22 -4.49
N GLY A 30 21.15 3.99 -4.47
CA GLY A 30 21.94 2.76 -4.51
C GLY A 30 22.51 2.31 -3.16
N ASN A 31 22.18 3.01 -2.07
CA ASN A 31 22.61 2.62 -0.73
C ASN A 31 21.92 1.32 -0.29
N GLU A 32 22.58 0.59 0.58
CA GLU A 32 21.97 -0.51 1.33
C GLU A 32 21.27 0.07 2.57
N GLY A 33 19.95 -0.14 2.64
CA GLY A 33 19.10 0.32 3.73
C GLY A 33 18.66 1.77 3.60
N GLN A 34 17.44 2.04 4.09
CA GLN A 34 16.81 3.36 4.04
C GLN A 34 17.44 4.30 5.06
N ARG A 35 17.69 5.55 4.63
CA ARG A 35 18.28 6.64 5.43
C ARG A 35 17.35 7.84 5.43
N LYS A 36 17.61 8.80 6.31
CA LYS A 36 16.79 10.03 6.44
C LYS A 36 16.59 10.77 5.11
N ASP A 37 17.59 10.77 4.25
CA ASP A 37 17.64 11.49 2.97
C ASP A 37 17.63 10.55 1.75
N ASP A 38 17.32 9.27 1.95
CA ASP A 38 17.35 8.25 0.91
C ASP A 38 16.42 7.08 1.28
N GLN A 39 15.16 7.22 0.88
CA GLN A 39 14.08 6.30 1.21
C GLN A 39 13.43 5.80 -0.08
N ILE A 40 12.89 4.60 -0.03
CA ILE A 40 12.10 4.07 -1.14
C ILE A 40 10.77 4.83 -1.15
N ASN A 41 10.47 5.50 -2.27
CA ASN A 41 9.21 6.18 -2.48
C ASN A 41 8.37 5.34 -3.45
N ASN A 42 7.37 4.64 -2.94
CA ASN A 42 6.46 3.83 -3.74
C ASN A 42 5.44 4.64 -4.56
N LEU A 43 5.36 5.96 -4.33
CA LEU A 43 4.57 6.90 -5.13
C LEU A 43 5.37 7.51 -6.28
N ASP A 44 6.68 7.25 -6.40
CA ASP A 44 7.57 7.91 -7.36
C ASP A 44 7.09 7.80 -8.82
N GLY A 45 6.57 6.64 -9.24
CA GLY A 45 6.03 6.44 -10.58
C GLY A 45 4.79 7.28 -10.85
N LEU A 46 3.87 7.35 -9.87
CA LEU A 46 2.70 8.23 -9.95
C LEU A 46 3.13 9.71 -9.96
N GLU A 47 4.07 10.08 -9.11
CA GLU A 47 4.63 11.44 -9.03
C GLU A 47 5.32 11.85 -10.34
N GLU A 48 6.00 10.92 -11.03
CA GLU A 48 6.60 11.15 -12.35
C GLU A 48 5.53 11.33 -13.44
N LEU A 49 4.54 10.42 -13.49
CA LEU A 49 3.46 10.45 -14.48
C LEU A 49 2.66 11.77 -14.46
N VAL A 50 2.44 12.33 -13.27
CA VAL A 50 1.67 13.57 -13.09
C VAL A 50 2.57 14.81 -13.08
N ASP A 51 3.88 14.66 -13.32
CA ASP A 51 4.89 15.70 -13.18
C ASP A 51 4.75 16.47 -11.86
N ASN A 52 4.62 15.75 -10.75
CA ASN A 52 4.43 16.32 -9.41
C ASN A 52 5.60 17.20 -8.98
N LYS A 53 6.79 17.02 -9.57
CA LYS A 53 7.95 17.89 -9.34
C LYS A 53 7.70 19.32 -9.83
N THR A 54 7.08 19.49 -10.99
CA THR A 54 6.72 20.79 -11.55
C THR A 54 5.41 21.31 -10.97
N ASN A 55 4.39 20.45 -10.90
CA ASN A 55 3.04 20.83 -10.48
C ASN A 55 2.92 21.01 -8.96
N GLY A 56 3.70 20.27 -8.17
CA GLY A 56 3.74 20.38 -6.72
C GLY A 56 2.41 20.07 -6.04
N PHE A 57 1.65 19.11 -6.57
CA PHE A 57 0.34 18.68 -6.05
C PHE A 57 0.43 18.16 -4.63
N TRP A 58 1.50 17.46 -4.27
CA TRP A 58 1.81 17.06 -2.89
C TRP A 58 3.31 16.89 -2.68
N GLY A 59 3.74 16.81 -1.42
CA GLY A 59 5.09 16.42 -1.04
C GLY A 59 5.10 15.19 -0.14
N THR A 60 6.15 14.37 -0.29
CA THR A 60 6.35 13.15 0.52
C THR A 60 7.63 13.29 1.33
N LYS A 61 7.57 13.04 2.65
CA LYS A 61 8.74 13.08 3.53
C LYS A 61 8.60 12.03 4.63
N ASN A 62 9.60 11.15 4.77
CA ASN A 62 9.56 10.06 5.75
C ASN A 62 8.32 9.16 5.64
N GLY A 63 7.80 8.97 4.43
CA GLY A 63 6.58 8.21 4.17
C GLY A 63 5.27 8.95 4.46
N TYR A 64 5.33 10.23 4.87
CA TYR A 64 4.14 11.06 5.08
C TYR A 64 3.93 11.99 3.89
N THR A 65 2.74 11.95 3.31
CA THR A 65 2.25 12.85 2.27
C THR A 65 1.61 14.09 2.90
N ASN A 66 1.94 15.27 2.39
CA ASN A 66 1.36 16.53 2.83
C ASN A 66 1.06 17.43 1.62
N SER A 67 -0.07 18.12 1.67
CA SER A 67 -0.48 19.11 0.67
C SER A 67 -1.45 20.15 1.26
N THR A 68 -1.96 21.04 0.41
CA THR A 68 -3.02 22.01 0.69
C THR A 68 -4.23 21.76 -0.21
N ALA A 69 -5.42 22.17 0.23
CA ALA A 69 -6.65 22.03 -0.55
C ALA A 69 -6.53 22.60 -1.96
N THR A 70 -5.93 23.80 -2.12
CA THR A 70 -5.74 24.43 -3.43
C THR A 70 -4.90 23.59 -4.40
N LYS A 71 -3.83 22.96 -3.91
CA LYS A 71 -2.94 22.15 -4.75
C LYS A 71 -3.62 20.85 -5.19
N LEU A 72 -4.36 20.23 -4.28
CA LEU A 72 -5.12 19.02 -4.58
C LEU A 72 -6.33 19.32 -5.48
N ALA A 73 -6.96 20.48 -5.35
CA ALA A 73 -8.02 20.92 -6.27
C ALA A 73 -7.52 20.96 -7.72
N THR A 74 -6.33 21.50 -7.98
CA THR A 74 -5.73 21.47 -9.33
C THR A 74 -5.52 20.04 -9.84
N PHE A 75 -5.05 19.12 -8.98
CA PHE A 75 -4.90 17.71 -9.36
C PHE A 75 -6.26 17.07 -9.69
N ASN A 76 -7.27 17.32 -8.86
CA ASN A 76 -8.62 16.79 -9.02
C ASN A 76 -9.26 17.28 -10.33
N GLU A 77 -9.18 18.59 -10.62
CA GLU A 77 -9.68 19.18 -11.87
C GLU A 77 -9.02 18.57 -13.11
N LEU A 78 -7.72 18.29 -13.06
CA LEU A 78 -7.01 17.65 -14.18
C LEU A 78 -7.45 16.19 -14.37
N CYS A 79 -7.66 15.44 -13.28
CA CYS A 79 -8.24 14.10 -13.36
C CYS A 79 -9.66 14.11 -13.94
N GLU A 80 -10.52 15.02 -13.48
CA GLU A 80 -11.88 15.20 -13.99
C GLU A 80 -11.91 15.59 -15.47
N ALA A 81 -10.94 16.42 -15.90
CA ALA A 81 -10.76 16.80 -17.30
C ALA A 81 -10.17 15.68 -18.18
N GLY A 82 -9.90 14.49 -17.62
CA GLY A 82 -9.33 13.37 -18.36
C GLY A 82 -7.88 13.61 -18.79
N LYS A 83 -7.12 14.41 -18.03
CA LYS A 83 -5.71 14.69 -18.33
C LYS A 83 -4.86 13.41 -18.37
N TRP A 84 -5.21 12.45 -17.53
CA TRP A 84 -4.59 11.14 -17.44
C TRP A 84 -5.68 10.07 -17.43
N GLU A 85 -5.42 8.94 -18.10
CA GLU A 85 -6.27 7.77 -17.98
C GLU A 85 -6.14 7.19 -16.57
N ARG A 86 -7.27 6.83 -15.98
CA ARG A 86 -7.31 6.37 -14.58
C ARG A 86 -6.47 5.11 -14.36
N GLU A 87 -6.48 4.19 -15.33
CA GLU A 87 -5.72 2.94 -15.26
C GLU A 87 -4.20 3.18 -15.36
N ASP A 88 -3.75 4.22 -16.07
CA ASP A 88 -2.33 4.61 -16.09
C ASP A 88 -1.88 5.12 -14.72
N LEU A 89 -2.74 5.89 -14.03
CA LEU A 89 -2.48 6.35 -12.66
C LEU A 89 -2.36 5.17 -11.68
N LEU A 90 -3.21 4.14 -11.82
CA LEU A 90 -3.12 2.92 -11.02
C LEU A 90 -1.82 2.16 -11.29
N ALA A 91 -1.51 1.93 -12.57
CA ALA A 91 -0.35 1.17 -13.00
C ALA A 91 0.99 1.82 -12.60
N ALA A 92 0.99 3.13 -12.40
CA ALA A 92 2.17 3.88 -11.95
C ALA A 92 2.50 3.69 -10.46
N LEU A 93 1.56 3.20 -9.64
CA LEU A 93 1.80 2.91 -8.22
C LEU A 93 2.68 1.67 -8.05
N LYS A 94 3.60 1.72 -7.09
CA LYS A 94 4.42 0.57 -6.71
C LYS A 94 4.00 0.05 -5.32
N ILE A 95 4.14 -1.25 -5.10
CA ILE A 95 4.11 -1.86 -3.76
C ILE A 95 5.44 -2.57 -3.48
N GLY A 96 5.82 -2.71 -2.22
CA GLY A 96 6.94 -3.57 -1.84
C GLY A 96 6.47 -5.02 -1.73
N LEU A 97 6.98 -5.94 -2.52
CA LEU A 97 6.59 -7.35 -2.46
C LEU A 97 7.77 -8.22 -2.03
N HIS A 98 7.64 -8.88 -0.89
CA HIS A 98 8.61 -9.88 -0.42
C HIS A 98 8.00 -11.27 -0.60
N LEU A 99 8.77 -12.19 -1.16
CA LEU A 99 8.31 -13.54 -1.47
C LEU A 99 8.87 -14.55 -0.47
N ASP A 100 8.09 -15.58 -0.18
CA ASP A 100 8.49 -16.75 0.62
C ASP A 100 9.13 -16.38 1.98
N VAL A 101 8.56 -15.40 2.66
CA VAL A 101 9.06 -14.92 3.96
C VAL A 101 8.46 -15.73 5.10
N GLU A 102 9.29 -16.05 6.09
CA GLU A 102 8.88 -16.84 7.25
C GLU A 102 8.06 -16.00 8.24
N VAL A 103 6.91 -16.56 8.64
CA VAL A 103 6.07 -16.04 9.71
C VAL A 103 6.62 -16.52 11.04
N ILE A 104 6.97 -15.60 11.93
CA ILE A 104 7.39 -15.95 13.29
C ILE A 104 6.17 -15.94 14.21
N ARG A 105 5.88 -17.09 14.81
CA ARG A 105 4.80 -17.27 15.79
C ARG A 105 5.38 -17.40 17.19
N THR A 106 4.82 -16.67 18.16
CA THR A 106 5.29 -16.67 19.55
C THR A 106 4.62 -17.74 20.42
N HIS A 107 3.58 -18.42 19.95
CA HIS A 107 2.70 -19.26 20.78
C HIS A 107 2.36 -20.66 20.23
N GLU A 108 2.89 -21.08 19.08
CA GLU A 108 2.57 -22.39 18.48
C GLU A 108 3.83 -23.21 18.15
N ASP A 109 3.59 -24.51 17.91
CA ASP A 109 4.55 -25.59 17.65
C ASP A 109 5.75 -25.13 16.79
N GLN A 110 6.94 -25.15 17.40
CA GLN A 110 8.20 -24.69 16.80
C GLN A 110 8.59 -25.46 15.54
N ASN A 111 7.92 -26.58 15.24
CA ASN A 111 8.19 -27.42 14.09
C ASN A 111 7.42 -27.01 12.82
N SER A 112 6.41 -26.13 12.92
CA SER A 112 5.62 -25.70 11.75
C SER A 112 6.11 -24.37 11.17
N VAL A 113 6.93 -24.44 10.13
CA VAL A 113 7.37 -23.26 9.38
C VAL A 113 6.25 -22.85 8.42
N GLN A 114 5.65 -21.68 8.64
CA GLN A 114 4.75 -21.05 7.68
C GLN A 114 5.48 -19.96 6.92
N ARG A 115 5.35 -19.99 5.59
CA ARG A 115 5.84 -18.94 4.70
C ARG A 115 4.69 -18.24 4.00
N VAL A 116 4.87 -16.95 3.76
CA VAL A 116 3.90 -16.10 3.06
C VAL A 116 4.63 -15.17 2.09
N ASN A 117 3.92 -14.66 1.10
CA ASN A 117 4.36 -13.46 0.40
C ASN A 117 3.78 -12.25 1.14
N GLN A 118 4.63 -11.26 1.45
CA GLN A 118 4.22 -10.07 2.19
C GLN A 118 4.24 -8.85 1.27
N ALA A 119 3.07 -8.25 1.07
CA ALA A 119 2.89 -6.98 0.38
C ALA A 119 2.97 -5.82 1.39
N PHE A 120 3.99 -4.99 1.27
CA PHE A 120 4.14 -3.72 1.97
C PHE A 120 3.54 -2.60 1.13
N CYS A 121 2.40 -2.10 1.59
CA CYS A 121 1.65 -1.04 0.93
C CYS A 121 1.50 0.14 1.90
N SER A 122 1.35 1.35 1.36
CA SER A 122 1.13 2.57 2.14
C SER A 122 -0.11 3.28 1.64
N GLY A 123 -1.00 3.65 2.57
CA GLY A 123 -2.05 4.61 2.27
C GLY A 123 -1.52 6.05 2.28
N ILE A 124 -2.31 6.99 1.78
CA ILE A 124 -2.05 8.43 1.89
C ILE A 124 -2.20 8.85 3.36
N SER A 125 -1.27 9.64 3.90
CA SER A 125 -1.28 10.06 5.31
C SER A 125 -2.13 11.33 5.53
N ILE A 126 -3.43 11.24 5.27
CA ILE A 126 -4.39 12.38 5.28
C ILE A 126 -4.39 13.10 6.63
N SER A 127 -4.47 12.39 7.76
CA SER A 127 -4.54 13.00 9.10
C SER A 127 -3.29 13.80 9.50
N TYR A 128 -2.19 13.69 8.74
CA TYR A 128 -0.96 14.44 8.96
C TYR A 128 -0.77 15.59 7.97
N SER A 129 -1.78 15.87 7.13
CA SER A 129 -1.74 16.89 6.06
C SER A 129 -2.43 18.19 6.46
N ASN A 130 -2.07 19.29 5.79
CA ASN A 130 -2.78 20.58 5.88
C ASN A 130 -4.07 20.64 5.03
N ALA A 131 -4.54 19.50 4.50
CA ALA A 131 -5.71 19.39 3.62
C ALA A 131 -6.66 18.33 4.19
N GLY A 132 -7.95 18.49 3.94
CA GLY A 132 -8.99 17.61 4.48
C GLY A 132 -9.14 16.30 3.69
N PRO A 133 -9.88 15.32 4.23
CA PRO A 133 -10.15 14.07 3.53
C PRO A 133 -10.70 14.26 2.10
N SER A 134 -11.70 15.11 1.92
CA SER A 134 -12.31 15.37 0.60
C SER A 134 -11.30 15.88 -0.44
N ASP A 135 -10.29 16.65 -0.02
CA ASP A 135 -9.26 17.16 -0.94
C ASP A 135 -8.39 16.01 -1.45
N TRP A 136 -8.12 15.02 -0.59
CA TRP A 136 -7.25 13.87 -0.86
C TRP A 136 -7.95 12.71 -1.58
N GLU A 137 -9.28 12.69 -1.65
CA GLU A 137 -10.05 11.51 -2.08
C GLU A 137 -9.57 10.91 -3.39
N THR A 138 -9.37 11.73 -4.43
CA THR A 138 -8.97 11.26 -5.76
C THR A 138 -7.69 10.44 -5.74
N VAL A 139 -6.61 11.00 -5.17
CA VAL A 139 -5.31 10.31 -5.11
C VAL A 139 -5.32 9.18 -4.06
N ALA A 140 -6.08 9.32 -2.97
CA ALA A 140 -6.24 8.26 -1.98
C ALA A 140 -6.91 7.02 -2.59
N ARG A 141 -7.99 7.20 -3.37
CA ARG A 141 -8.66 6.10 -4.09
C ARG A 141 -7.76 5.48 -5.16
N ILE A 142 -6.97 6.27 -5.90
CA ILE A 142 -5.95 5.74 -6.82
C ILE A 142 -4.98 4.81 -6.08
N VAL A 143 -4.45 5.27 -4.94
CA VAL A 143 -3.48 4.49 -4.15
C VAL A 143 -4.10 3.22 -3.56
N LEU A 144 -5.32 3.31 -3.03
CA LEU A 144 -6.04 2.17 -2.45
C LEU A 144 -6.40 1.13 -3.52
N ASP A 145 -6.97 1.57 -4.64
CA ASP A 145 -7.36 0.68 -5.74
C ASP A 145 -6.15 -0.11 -6.27
N ALA A 146 -5.06 0.58 -6.61
CA ALA A 146 -3.86 -0.08 -7.10
C ALA A 146 -3.19 -0.98 -6.05
N THR A 147 -3.23 -0.59 -4.77
CA THR A 147 -2.71 -1.41 -3.67
C THR A 147 -3.44 -2.75 -3.56
N TYR A 148 -4.78 -2.72 -3.50
CA TYR A 148 -5.58 -3.94 -3.37
C TYR A 148 -5.53 -4.79 -4.63
N GLU A 149 -5.60 -4.17 -5.80
CA GLU A 149 -5.47 -4.85 -7.09
C GLU A 149 -4.12 -5.56 -7.21
N ALA A 150 -3.01 -4.86 -6.99
CA ALA A 150 -1.67 -5.46 -7.04
C ALA A 150 -1.50 -6.61 -6.03
N THR A 151 -2.09 -6.51 -4.85
CA THR A 151 -2.05 -7.58 -3.83
C THR A 151 -2.80 -8.83 -4.28
N LEU A 152 -4.00 -8.68 -4.87
CA LEU A 152 -4.77 -9.82 -5.36
C LEU A 152 -4.14 -10.44 -6.61
N LEU A 153 -3.62 -9.64 -7.54
CA LEU A 153 -2.90 -10.15 -8.70
C LEU A 153 -1.61 -10.86 -8.29
N ALA A 154 -0.88 -10.37 -7.29
CA ALA A 154 0.28 -11.07 -6.73
C ALA A 154 -0.13 -12.42 -6.09
N THR A 155 -1.31 -12.49 -5.48
CA THR A 155 -1.85 -13.74 -4.93
C THR A 155 -2.22 -14.73 -6.06
N ALA A 156 -2.84 -14.25 -7.14
CA ALA A 156 -3.14 -15.08 -8.31
C ALA A 156 -1.86 -15.63 -8.96
N LEU A 157 -0.82 -14.81 -9.12
CA LEU A 157 0.49 -15.25 -9.61
C LEU A 157 1.14 -16.28 -8.68
N ASN A 158 1.02 -16.09 -7.36
CA ASN A 158 1.50 -17.04 -6.37
C ASN A 158 0.80 -18.41 -6.50
N ALA A 159 -0.52 -18.43 -6.64
CA ALA A 159 -1.29 -19.65 -6.84
C ALA A 159 -0.94 -20.34 -8.17
N ALA A 160 -0.85 -19.56 -9.26
CA ALA A 160 -0.51 -20.06 -10.60
C ALA A 160 0.91 -20.65 -10.67
N SER A 161 1.83 -20.25 -9.79
CA SER A 161 3.18 -20.83 -9.72
C SER A 161 3.21 -22.29 -9.24
N GLY A 162 2.12 -22.78 -8.65
CA GLY A 162 2.02 -24.13 -8.06
C GLY A 162 2.79 -24.32 -6.74
N LYS A 163 3.42 -23.26 -6.22
CA LYS A 163 4.24 -23.30 -4.99
C LYS A 163 3.60 -22.62 -3.79
N GLY A 164 2.53 -21.86 -3.99
CA GLY A 164 1.88 -21.06 -2.95
C GLY A 164 0.36 -21.25 -2.91
N SER A 165 -0.28 -20.69 -1.89
CA SER A 165 -1.74 -20.70 -1.75
C SER A 165 -2.42 -19.63 -2.60
N ASN A 166 -3.73 -19.80 -2.78
CA ASN A 166 -4.66 -18.82 -3.35
C ASN A 166 -5.31 -17.90 -2.30
N ILE A 167 -4.78 -17.89 -1.07
CA ILE A 167 -5.36 -17.15 0.06
C ILE A 167 -4.73 -15.76 0.12
N ALA A 168 -5.57 -14.71 0.01
CA ALA A 168 -5.18 -13.33 0.24
C ALA A 168 -5.64 -12.87 1.62
N LEU A 169 -4.74 -12.33 2.43
CA LEU A 169 -5.07 -11.68 3.71
C LEU A 169 -4.97 -10.16 3.53
N LEU A 170 -6.11 -9.48 3.51
CA LEU A 170 -6.17 -8.03 3.35
C LEU A 170 -6.35 -7.33 4.70
N THR A 171 -5.79 -6.13 4.81
CA THR A 171 -5.99 -5.22 5.95
C THR A 171 -6.60 -3.92 5.46
N PHE A 172 -7.10 -3.08 6.37
CA PHE A 172 -7.66 -1.77 6.01
C PHE A 172 -6.54 -0.73 5.87
N ILE A 173 -5.93 -0.68 4.68
CA ILE A 173 -4.78 0.17 4.37
C ILE A 173 -5.16 1.63 4.59
N GLY A 174 -4.41 2.32 5.45
CA GLY A 174 -4.63 3.74 5.73
C GLY A 174 -5.86 4.09 6.60
N GLY A 175 -6.72 3.13 6.96
CA GLY A 175 -7.96 3.36 7.72
C GLY A 175 -7.79 3.62 9.23
N GLY A 176 -6.55 3.65 9.71
CA GLY A 176 -6.20 3.97 11.10
C GLY A 176 -5.74 5.43 11.24
N VAL A 177 -4.53 5.61 11.79
CA VAL A 177 -3.95 6.94 12.04
C VAL A 177 -3.72 7.79 10.78
N PHE A 178 -3.77 7.18 9.59
CA PHE A 178 -3.64 7.90 8.31
C PHE A 178 -4.95 8.53 7.85
N GLY A 179 -6.11 8.10 8.39
CA GLY A 179 -7.39 8.76 8.18
C GLY A 179 -7.99 8.59 6.77
N ASN A 180 -7.70 7.49 6.08
CA ASN A 180 -8.41 7.16 4.85
C ASN A 180 -9.83 6.72 5.20
N ASP A 181 -10.82 7.18 4.44
CA ASP A 181 -12.22 6.86 4.71
C ASP A 181 -12.49 5.37 4.51
N MET A 182 -13.26 4.77 5.43
CA MET A 182 -13.55 3.34 5.40
C MET A 182 -14.37 2.96 4.15
N SER A 183 -15.24 3.84 3.66
CA SER A 183 -15.99 3.59 2.42
C SER A 183 -15.05 3.46 1.23
N TRP A 184 -14.01 4.30 1.13
CA TRP A 184 -13.03 4.23 0.04
C TRP A 184 -12.26 2.92 0.08
N ILE A 185 -11.87 2.49 1.28
CA ILE A 185 -11.16 1.23 1.49
C ILE A 185 -12.04 0.05 1.07
N CYS A 186 -13.28 -0.01 1.55
CA CYS A 186 -14.23 -1.06 1.20
C CYS A 186 -14.53 -1.11 -0.30
N ASP A 187 -14.75 0.05 -0.93
CA ASP A 187 -14.96 0.16 -2.37
C ASP A 187 -13.75 -0.36 -3.15
N SER A 188 -12.54 -0.02 -2.70
CA SER A 188 -11.29 -0.43 -3.36
C SER A 188 -11.05 -1.94 -3.26
N ILE A 189 -11.35 -2.53 -2.10
CA ILE A 189 -11.36 -4.00 -1.93
C ILE A 189 -12.39 -4.63 -2.87
N GLY A 190 -13.61 -4.07 -2.92
CA GLY A 190 -14.67 -4.56 -3.80
C GLY A 190 -14.28 -4.52 -5.28
N ARG A 191 -13.67 -3.40 -5.72
CA ARG A 191 -13.13 -3.26 -7.07
C ARG A 191 -12.05 -4.30 -7.35
N ALA A 192 -11.06 -4.44 -6.47
CA ALA A 192 -9.98 -5.41 -6.67
C ALA A 192 -10.52 -6.85 -6.75
N CYS A 193 -11.50 -7.22 -5.91
CA CYS A 193 -12.16 -8.52 -5.98
C CYS A 193 -12.90 -8.72 -7.32
N ALA A 194 -13.57 -7.69 -7.84
CA ALA A 194 -14.24 -7.76 -9.13
C ALA A 194 -13.24 -7.97 -10.29
N ILE A 195 -12.09 -7.29 -10.25
CA ILE A 195 -11.00 -7.48 -11.20
C ILE A 195 -10.44 -8.89 -11.10
N ALA A 196 -10.23 -9.40 -9.88
CA ALA A 196 -9.67 -10.72 -9.66
C ALA A 196 -10.69 -11.88 -9.73
N ALA A 197 -11.95 -11.62 -10.07
CA ALA A 197 -13.06 -12.58 -9.94
C ALA A 197 -12.91 -13.85 -10.80
N HIS A 198 -12.07 -13.80 -11.83
CA HIS A 198 -11.76 -14.95 -12.68
C HIS A 198 -10.63 -15.84 -12.13
N TYR A 199 -10.00 -15.44 -11.02
CA TYR A 199 -9.07 -16.27 -10.26
C TYR A 199 -9.79 -16.89 -9.06
N ASP A 200 -9.50 -18.16 -8.78
CA ASP A 200 -10.03 -18.87 -7.61
C ASP A 200 -9.31 -18.43 -6.33
N LEU A 201 -9.53 -17.18 -5.89
CA LEU A 201 -8.90 -16.60 -4.70
C LEU A 201 -9.80 -16.70 -3.46
N ASP A 202 -9.21 -17.10 -2.34
CA ASP A 202 -9.82 -17.02 -1.01
C ASP A 202 -9.37 -15.71 -0.34
N VAL A 203 -10.19 -14.67 -0.49
CA VAL A 203 -9.91 -13.33 0.05
C VAL A 203 -10.48 -13.21 1.45
N ARG A 204 -9.60 -12.96 2.43
CA ARG A 204 -9.97 -12.82 3.85
C ARG A 204 -9.55 -11.47 4.38
N ILE A 205 -10.43 -10.84 5.15
CA ILE A 205 -10.14 -9.58 5.82
C ILE A 205 -9.58 -9.88 7.21
N ALA A 206 -8.36 -9.44 7.46
CA ALA A 206 -7.73 -9.48 8.77
C ALA A 206 -7.98 -8.16 9.51
N HIS A 207 -8.45 -8.25 10.74
CA HIS A 207 -8.61 -7.12 11.65
C HIS A 207 -8.17 -7.49 13.07
N TYR A 208 -7.68 -6.51 13.84
CA TYR A 208 -7.17 -6.73 15.20
C TYR A 208 -8.12 -6.26 16.30
N ARG A 209 -9.26 -5.64 15.95
CA ARG A 209 -10.34 -5.31 16.89
C ARG A 209 -11.47 -6.32 16.72
N ASN A 210 -12.25 -6.52 17.79
CA ASN A 210 -13.55 -7.18 17.65
C ASN A 210 -14.44 -6.25 16.81
N ILE A 211 -14.97 -6.78 15.71
CA ILE A 211 -16.02 -6.14 14.91
C ILE A 211 -17.36 -6.44 15.58
#